data_AF-A0A531D5E4-F1
#
_entry.id   AF-A0A531D5E4-F1
#
_cell.length_a   1.000
_cell.length_b   1.000
_cell.length_c   1.000
_cell.angle_alpha   90.00
_cell.angle_beta   90.00
_cell.angle_gamma   90.00
#
_symmetry.space_group_name_H-M   'P 1'
#
loop_
_entity.id
_entity.type
_entity.pdbx_description
1 polymer ?
#
loop_
_entity_poly.entity_id
_entity_poly.type
_entity_poly.pdbx_seq_one_letter_code
_entity_poly.pdbx_strand_id
1 'polypeptide(L)'
;MNSTESSRIECLDGLRAAAALWVLVGHCLLLTGWHLPVLGDPALGVDLFIMLSGFLMVFHYQLRQDKEPWQRPETWLKFWTRRYFRIAPLFYVMLFFALALGPYVYESRTAIDTFVGRVPQAPERYLDSSLKNIFAHLTFLFGLSPNFAYRTPLPDWSLGLEMQFYAVFPALMLAVRRFGWLWSAIVVAALGALGVVVLKSMGVHFPMPSFLPLKIQVFLCGMLLAGVLGQSQPRPLLHLALAMALAAIPFGDGHGLSKFLIREALVLGFFALVLYRMLPGTAGVVTRKVAVALGGGIFHVLGELSYSIYLIHLLVLQPVAAFVITRYGDGLGAPLRFATVLAIVLPVVCLLSFVTYRLIEMPGQQLGRLVLRGFARKKPALGPSPAE
;
A
#
# COMPACT_ATOMS: atom_id res chain seq x y z
N MET A 1 -15.18 12.94 30.04
CA MET A 1 -14.39 12.60 28.85
C MET A 1 -13.74 11.23 29.07
N ASN A 2 -14.33 10.16 28.53
CA ASN A 2 -13.72 8.84 28.62
C ASN A 2 -12.58 8.73 27.60
N SER A 3 -11.37 8.49 28.10
CA SER A 3 -10.09 8.43 27.40
C SER A 3 -9.92 7.21 26.47
N THR A 4 -10.98 6.44 26.21
CA THR A 4 -10.94 5.18 25.44
C THR A 4 -11.44 5.31 24.00
N GLU A 5 -12.20 6.35 23.64
CA GLU A 5 -12.74 6.52 22.27
C GLU A 5 -11.77 7.13 21.25
N SER A 6 -10.61 7.67 21.65
CA SER A 6 -9.71 8.39 20.71
C SER A 6 -8.72 7.52 19.94
N SER A 7 -8.74 6.20 20.12
CA SER A 7 -7.68 5.31 19.59
C SER A 7 -7.92 4.76 18.18
N ARG A 8 -9.13 4.91 17.62
CA ARG A 8 -9.49 4.33 16.33
C ARG A 8 -10.12 5.38 15.41
N ILE A 9 -9.58 5.49 14.20
CA ILE A 9 -10.19 6.27 13.12
C ILE A 9 -11.01 5.29 12.29
N GLU A 10 -12.34 5.48 12.35
CA GLU A 10 -13.35 4.53 11.88
C GLU A 10 -13.17 4.16 10.40
N CYS A 11 -12.92 5.15 9.52
CA CYS A 11 -12.92 4.94 8.08
C CYS A 11 -11.71 4.19 7.51
N LEU A 12 -10.64 3.98 8.29
CA LEU A 12 -9.37 3.48 7.74
C LEU A 12 -9.46 2.04 7.22
N ASP A 13 -10.29 1.20 7.83
CA ASP A 13 -10.47 -0.18 7.37
C ASP A 13 -11.25 -0.20 6.05
N GLY A 14 -12.33 0.58 5.95
CA GLY A 14 -13.09 0.71 4.69
C GLY A 14 -12.30 1.36 3.55
N LEU A 15 -11.41 2.32 3.84
CA LEU A 15 -10.52 2.89 2.82
C LEU A 15 -9.51 1.85 2.30
N ARG A 16 -8.99 0.97 3.17
CA ARG A 16 -8.15 -0.15 2.73
C ARG A 16 -8.94 -1.17 1.91
N ALA A 17 -10.18 -1.48 2.31
CA ALA A 17 -11.07 -2.34 1.55
C ALA A 17 -11.35 -1.78 0.15
N ALA A 18 -11.69 -0.48 0.08
CA ALA A 18 -11.93 0.22 -1.18
C ALA A 18 -10.69 0.20 -2.09
N ALA A 19 -9.50 0.46 -1.54
CA ALA A 19 -8.24 0.37 -2.28
C ALA A 19 -7.99 -1.04 -2.84
N ALA A 20 -8.14 -2.08 -2.02
CA ALA A 20 -7.94 -3.48 -2.44
C ALA A 20 -8.91 -3.88 -3.56
N LEU A 21 -10.20 -3.54 -3.38
CA LEU A 21 -11.25 -3.88 -4.35
C LEU A 21 -11.10 -3.08 -5.65
N TRP A 22 -10.68 -1.81 -5.58
CA TRP A 22 -10.38 -1.03 -6.78
C TRP A 22 -9.25 -1.69 -7.56
N VAL A 23 -8.14 -2.07 -6.92
CA VAL A 23 -7.05 -2.77 -7.60
C VAL A 23 -7.54 -4.05 -8.28
N LEU A 24 -8.33 -4.87 -7.58
CA LEU A 24 -8.89 -6.11 -8.13
C LEU A 24 -9.80 -5.83 -9.34
N VAL A 25 -10.78 -4.93 -9.18
CA VAL A 25 -11.75 -4.57 -10.22
C VAL A 25 -11.05 -3.95 -11.43
N GLY A 26 -10.08 -3.08 -11.22
CA GLY A 26 -9.29 -2.47 -12.28
C GLY A 26 -8.52 -3.53 -13.07
N HIS A 27 -7.93 -4.53 -12.43
CA HIS A 27 -7.29 -5.63 -13.15
C HIS A 27 -8.31 -6.50 -13.88
N CYS A 28 -9.50 -6.76 -13.32
CA CYS A 28 -10.57 -7.45 -14.05
C CYS A 28 -10.92 -6.69 -15.34
N LEU A 29 -11.15 -5.38 -15.26
CA LEU A 29 -11.42 -4.51 -16.42
C LEU A 29 -10.31 -4.62 -17.48
N LEU A 30 -9.06 -4.49 -17.05
CA LEU A 30 -7.89 -4.57 -17.92
C LEU A 30 -7.76 -5.92 -18.62
N LEU A 31 -8.00 -7.02 -17.91
CA LEU A 31 -7.79 -8.38 -18.43
C LEU A 31 -8.98 -8.92 -19.24
N THR A 32 -10.17 -8.33 -19.13
CA THR A 32 -11.32 -8.69 -19.97
C THR A 32 -11.53 -7.75 -21.16
N GLY A 33 -10.67 -6.73 -21.30
CA GLY A 33 -10.73 -5.74 -22.37
C GLY A 33 -11.89 -4.75 -22.23
N TRP A 34 -12.43 -4.56 -21.02
CA TRP A 34 -13.49 -3.58 -20.79
C TRP A 34 -12.92 -2.32 -20.14
N HIS A 35 -13.16 -1.16 -20.75
CA HIS A 35 -12.66 0.11 -20.27
C HIS A 35 -13.76 0.93 -19.61
N LEU A 36 -13.64 1.13 -18.29
CA LEU A 36 -14.43 2.11 -17.55
C LEU A 36 -13.52 3.25 -17.08
N PRO A 37 -13.91 4.52 -17.31
CA PRO A 37 -13.20 5.67 -16.74
C PRO A 37 -13.10 5.52 -15.22
N VAL A 38 -12.00 6.03 -14.63
CA VAL A 38 -11.69 5.99 -13.18
C VAL A 38 -11.33 4.59 -12.65
N LEU A 39 -12.22 3.60 -12.79
CA LEU A 39 -12.02 2.25 -12.23
C LEU A 39 -10.98 1.42 -13.00
N GLY A 40 -10.75 1.75 -14.28
CA GLY A 40 -9.83 1.01 -15.16
C GLY A 40 -8.33 1.18 -14.87
N ASP A 41 -7.94 2.01 -13.90
CA ASP A 41 -6.54 2.20 -13.51
C ASP A 41 -6.27 1.71 -12.07
N PRO A 42 -5.75 0.47 -11.92
CA PRO A 42 -5.39 -0.08 -10.60
C PRO A 42 -4.34 0.74 -9.85
N ALA A 43 -3.51 1.54 -10.52
CA ALA A 43 -2.44 2.30 -9.87
C ALA A 43 -3.01 3.34 -8.89
N LEU A 44 -4.21 3.87 -9.15
CA LEU A 44 -4.88 4.83 -8.27
C LEU A 44 -5.33 4.18 -6.95
N GLY A 45 -5.74 2.91 -6.97
CA GLY A 45 -5.99 2.14 -5.76
C GLY A 45 -4.71 1.93 -4.93
N VAL A 46 -3.56 1.73 -5.60
CA VAL A 46 -2.26 1.64 -4.92
C VAL A 46 -1.82 2.99 -4.35
N ASP A 47 -2.08 4.11 -5.04
CA ASP A 47 -1.83 5.44 -4.50
C ASP A 47 -2.59 5.67 -3.19
N LEU A 48 -3.85 5.23 -3.11
CA LEU A 48 -4.61 5.27 -1.85
C LEU A 48 -3.96 4.40 -0.75
N PHE A 49 -3.44 3.21 -1.07
CA PHE A 49 -2.65 2.41 -0.11
C PHE A 49 -1.40 3.14 0.39
N ILE A 50 -0.67 3.82 -0.50
CA ILE A 50 0.53 4.58 -0.16
C ILE A 50 0.18 5.76 0.76
N MET A 51 -0.89 6.50 0.45
CA MET A 51 -1.40 7.56 1.34
C MET A 51 -1.80 6.99 2.71
N LEU A 52 -2.53 5.88 2.73
CA LEU A 52 -2.91 5.20 3.98
C LEU A 52 -1.68 4.77 4.78
N SER A 53 -0.63 4.27 4.12
CA SER A 53 0.63 3.88 4.76
C SER A 53 1.27 5.06 5.50
N GLY A 54 1.46 6.19 4.80
CA GLY A 54 2.00 7.42 5.38
C GLY A 54 1.17 7.94 6.55
N PHE A 55 -0.15 7.95 6.40
CA PHE A 55 -1.09 8.36 7.43
C PHE A 55 -0.98 7.46 8.68
N LEU A 56 -1.08 6.14 8.51
CA LEU A 56 -1.08 5.17 9.61
C LEU A 56 0.24 5.11 10.35
N MET A 57 1.35 5.27 9.63
CA MET A 57 2.67 5.29 10.23
C MET A 57 2.82 6.50 11.15
N VAL A 58 2.43 7.69 10.69
CA VAL A 58 2.41 8.91 11.51
C VAL A 58 1.43 8.81 12.67
N PHE A 59 0.21 8.35 12.43
CA PHE A 59 -0.81 8.21 13.46
C PHE A 59 -0.35 7.27 14.59
N HIS A 60 0.21 6.11 14.26
CA HIS A 60 0.75 5.19 15.25
C HIS A 60 2.01 5.73 15.94
N TYR A 61 2.83 6.51 15.23
CA TYR A 61 3.97 7.23 15.82
C TYR A 61 3.47 8.18 16.91
N GLN A 62 2.50 9.05 16.60
CA GLN A 62 1.96 10.05 17.54
C GLN A 62 1.33 9.39 18.77
N LEU A 63 0.58 8.29 18.59
CA LEU A 63 -0.02 7.55 19.71
C LEU A 63 1.01 6.88 20.64
N ARG A 64 2.24 6.65 20.16
CA ARG A 64 3.26 5.89 20.88
C ARG A 64 4.47 6.73 21.28
N GLN A 65 4.55 7.99 20.86
CA GLN A 65 5.75 8.83 21.03
C GLN A 65 6.22 8.95 22.49
N ASP A 66 5.29 8.96 23.45
CA ASP A 66 5.60 9.07 24.88
C ASP A 66 6.17 7.77 25.46
N LYS A 67 5.73 6.62 24.93
CA LYS A 67 6.13 5.28 25.40
C LYS A 67 7.32 4.71 24.62
N GLU A 68 7.42 5.04 23.34
CA GLU A 68 8.40 4.54 22.38
C GLU A 68 9.00 5.75 21.62
N PRO A 69 9.87 6.56 22.27
CA PRO A 69 10.45 7.74 21.65
C PRO A 69 11.47 7.35 20.57
N TRP A 70 11.45 8.07 19.44
CA TRP A 70 12.26 7.74 18.26
C TRP A 70 13.71 8.20 18.34
N GLN A 71 14.12 8.89 19.41
CA GLN A 71 15.53 9.13 19.71
C GLN A 71 16.26 7.86 20.16
N ARG A 72 15.51 6.82 20.54
CA ARG A 72 16.05 5.55 20.99
C ARG A 72 16.13 4.57 19.81
N PRO A 73 17.32 4.07 19.44
CA PRO A 73 17.47 3.10 18.35
C PRO A 73 16.62 1.83 18.53
N GLU A 74 16.34 1.43 19.77
CA GLU A 74 15.49 0.26 20.03
C GLU A 74 14.04 0.45 19.57
N THR A 75 13.55 1.70 19.53
CA THR A 75 12.24 2.02 18.99
C THR A 75 12.17 1.72 17.49
N TRP A 76 13.26 1.97 16.76
CA TRP A 76 13.34 1.73 15.31
C TRP A 76 13.29 0.24 15.03
N LEU A 77 14.09 -0.55 15.77
CA LEU A 77 14.07 -2.00 15.65
C LEU A 77 12.69 -2.58 15.99
N LYS A 78 12.03 -2.09 17.04
CA LYS A 78 10.65 -2.50 17.38
C LYS A 78 9.65 -2.15 16.28
N PHE A 79 9.80 -0.99 15.65
CA PHE A 79 8.97 -0.57 14.53
C PHE A 79 9.20 -1.49 13.31
N TRP A 80 10.44 -1.65 12.87
CA TRP A 80 10.81 -2.48 11.71
C TRP A 80 10.40 -3.95 11.91
N THR A 81 10.61 -4.51 13.10
CA THR A 81 10.22 -5.89 13.41
C THR A 81 8.70 -6.07 13.28
N ARG A 82 7.88 -5.19 13.88
CA ARG A 82 6.40 -5.27 13.77
C ARG A 82 5.93 -5.21 12.33
N ARG A 83 6.58 -4.38 11.52
CA ARG A 83 6.22 -4.13 10.13
C ARG A 83 6.69 -5.25 9.21
N TYR A 84 7.89 -5.79 9.43
CA TYR A 84 8.41 -6.95 8.71
C TYR A 84 7.49 -8.16 8.91
N PHE A 85 7.15 -8.51 10.17
CA PHE A 85 6.26 -9.63 10.47
C PHE A 85 4.79 -9.42 10.05
N ARG A 86 4.41 -8.19 9.67
CA ARG A 86 3.11 -7.91 9.07
C ARG A 86 3.05 -8.31 7.59
N ILE A 87 4.16 -8.21 6.86
CA ILE A 87 4.21 -8.42 5.40
C ILE A 87 4.87 -9.76 5.06
N ALA A 88 6.07 -10.00 5.59
CA ALA A 88 6.95 -11.08 5.16
C ALA A 88 6.31 -12.49 5.18
N PRO A 89 5.54 -12.90 6.22
CA PRO A 89 5.03 -14.27 6.30
C PRO A 89 4.16 -14.66 5.11
N LEU A 90 3.15 -13.85 4.79
CA LEU A 90 2.28 -14.12 3.64
C LEU A 90 3.02 -13.89 2.33
N PHE A 91 3.82 -12.84 2.24
CA PHE A 91 4.61 -12.56 1.05
C PHE A 91 5.48 -13.74 0.64
N TYR A 92 6.20 -14.39 1.57
CA TYR A 92 7.05 -15.52 1.24
C TYR A 92 6.27 -16.75 0.78
N VAL A 93 5.11 -17.03 1.38
CA VAL A 93 4.24 -18.13 0.93
C VAL A 93 3.73 -17.83 -0.48
N MET A 94 3.28 -16.61 -0.75
CA MET A 94 2.80 -16.21 -2.08
C MET A 94 3.92 -16.15 -3.12
N LEU A 95 5.13 -15.75 -2.73
CA LEU A 95 6.32 -15.75 -3.59
C LEU A 95 6.64 -17.18 -4.04
N PHE A 96 6.59 -18.16 -3.13
CA PHE A 96 6.76 -19.57 -3.49
C PHE A 96 5.74 -20.01 -4.55
N PHE A 97 4.44 -19.76 -4.32
CA PHE A 97 3.41 -20.12 -5.30
C PHE A 97 3.54 -19.36 -6.62
N ALA A 98 3.95 -18.09 -6.58
CA ALA A 98 4.15 -17.29 -7.77
C ALA A 98 5.29 -17.83 -8.64
N LEU A 99 6.41 -18.24 -8.03
CA LEU A 99 7.52 -18.86 -8.77
C LEU A 99 7.14 -20.25 -9.28
N ALA A 100 6.46 -21.07 -8.45
CA ALA A 100 6.05 -22.42 -8.83
C ALA A 100 5.00 -22.46 -9.94
N LEU A 101 4.04 -21.53 -9.91
CA LEU A 101 2.96 -21.42 -10.91
C LEU A 101 3.31 -20.48 -12.06
N GLY A 102 4.53 -19.92 -12.10
CA GLY A 102 4.99 -18.93 -13.07
C GLY A 102 4.67 -19.30 -14.53
N PRO A 103 5.04 -20.50 -15.01
CA PRO A 103 4.73 -20.93 -16.38
C PRO A 103 3.23 -20.92 -16.70
N TYR A 104 2.40 -21.46 -15.82
CA TYR A 104 0.94 -21.50 -16.00
C TYR A 104 0.31 -20.10 -16.03
N VAL A 105 0.78 -19.21 -15.15
CA VAL A 105 0.30 -17.83 -15.12
C VAL A 105 0.79 -17.06 -16.37
N TYR A 106 2.00 -17.36 -16.87
CA TYR A 106 2.53 -16.76 -18.10
C TYR A 106 1.71 -17.17 -19.34
N GLU A 107 1.37 -18.45 -19.47
CA GLU A 107 0.50 -18.94 -20.54
C GLU A 107 -0.88 -18.26 -20.48
N SER A 108 -1.46 -18.20 -19.27
CA SER A 108 -2.73 -17.50 -19.03
C SER A 108 -2.64 -16.03 -19.45
N ARG A 109 -1.56 -15.35 -19.07
CA ARG A 109 -1.35 -13.94 -19.41
C ARG A 109 -1.20 -13.73 -20.92
N THR A 110 -0.43 -14.58 -21.59
CA THR A 110 -0.19 -14.51 -23.03
C THR A 110 -1.51 -14.68 -23.80
N ALA A 111 -2.35 -15.67 -23.42
CA ALA A 111 -3.66 -15.86 -24.02
C ALA A 111 -4.56 -14.62 -23.87
N ILE A 112 -4.54 -13.99 -22.69
CA ILE A 112 -5.28 -12.74 -22.45
C ILE A 112 -4.75 -11.62 -23.34
N ASP A 113 -3.43 -11.35 -23.31
CA ASP A 113 -2.82 -10.24 -24.05
C ASP A 113 -3.07 -10.37 -25.56
N THR A 114 -2.94 -11.58 -26.12
CA THR A 114 -3.28 -11.86 -27.52
C THR A 114 -4.75 -11.56 -27.82
N PHE A 115 -5.67 -12.01 -26.98
CA PHE A 115 -7.10 -11.80 -27.20
C PHE A 115 -7.51 -10.32 -27.10
N VAL A 116 -7.00 -9.59 -26.11
CA VAL A 116 -7.34 -8.16 -25.93
C VAL A 116 -6.52 -7.22 -26.83
N GLY A 117 -5.63 -7.75 -27.66
CA GLY A 117 -4.80 -6.97 -28.58
C GLY A 117 -3.71 -6.14 -27.90
N ARG A 118 -3.13 -6.63 -26.79
CA ARG A 118 -2.03 -5.99 -26.08
C ARG A 118 -0.70 -6.64 -26.39
N VAL A 119 0.38 -5.87 -26.28
CA VAL A 119 1.74 -6.39 -26.36
C VAL A 119 1.94 -7.41 -25.24
N PRO A 120 2.37 -8.65 -25.55
CA PRO A 120 2.64 -9.66 -24.54
C PRO A 120 3.64 -9.16 -23.49
N GLN A 121 3.38 -9.49 -22.23
CA GLN A 121 4.34 -9.19 -21.15
C GLN A 121 5.66 -9.96 -21.34
N ALA A 122 6.74 -9.36 -20.87
CA ALA A 122 8.07 -9.96 -20.92
C ALA A 122 8.10 -11.30 -20.12
N PRO A 123 8.65 -12.40 -20.66
CA PRO A 123 8.67 -13.70 -19.98
C PRO A 123 9.35 -13.67 -18.61
N GLU A 124 10.37 -12.83 -18.44
CA GLU A 124 11.13 -12.68 -17.18
C GLU A 124 10.25 -12.23 -16.02
N ARG A 125 9.10 -11.59 -16.31
CA ARG A 125 8.11 -11.27 -15.29
C ARG A 125 7.61 -12.52 -14.55
N TYR A 126 7.49 -13.64 -15.25
CA TYR A 126 6.84 -14.84 -14.75
C TYR A 126 7.80 -16.01 -14.57
N LEU A 127 8.87 -16.06 -15.38
CA LEU A 127 9.73 -17.24 -15.51
C LEU A 127 11.11 -17.06 -14.85
N ASP A 128 11.45 -15.87 -14.33
CA ASP A 128 12.74 -15.63 -13.67
C ASP A 128 12.78 -16.27 -12.28
N SER A 129 13.28 -17.51 -12.22
CA SER A 129 13.55 -18.27 -11.00
C SER A 129 15.04 -18.23 -10.62
N SER A 130 15.80 -17.25 -11.12
CA SER A 130 17.22 -17.12 -10.81
C SER A 130 17.46 -16.84 -9.32
N LEU A 131 18.60 -17.31 -8.80
CA LEU A 131 19.00 -17.03 -7.41
C LEU A 131 19.08 -15.53 -7.10
N LYS A 132 19.45 -14.70 -8.09
CA LYS A 132 19.47 -13.23 -7.94
C LYS A 132 18.06 -12.68 -7.72
N ASN A 133 17.08 -13.14 -8.51
CA ASN A 133 15.70 -12.72 -8.37
C ASN A 133 15.12 -13.17 -7.01
N ILE A 134 15.33 -14.44 -6.65
CA ILE A 134 14.88 -15.00 -5.37
C ILE A 134 15.49 -14.22 -4.20
N PHE A 135 16.82 -13.99 -4.22
CA PHE A 135 17.50 -13.24 -3.17
C PHE A 135 16.95 -11.82 -3.05
N ALA A 136 16.79 -11.11 -4.17
CA ALA A 136 16.26 -9.75 -4.17
C ALA A 136 14.84 -9.67 -3.58
N HIS A 137 13.99 -10.67 -3.83
CA HIS A 137 12.64 -10.76 -3.27
C HIS A 137 12.64 -11.15 -1.79
N LEU A 138 13.45 -12.14 -1.39
CA LEU A 138 13.56 -12.54 0.02
C LEU A 138 14.06 -11.40 0.91
N THR A 139 14.96 -10.54 0.41
CA THR A 139 15.48 -9.38 1.15
C THR A 139 14.69 -8.09 0.93
N PHE A 140 13.62 -8.11 0.11
CA PHE A 140 12.84 -6.93 -0.30
C PHE A 140 13.65 -5.84 -1.05
N LEU A 141 14.84 -6.16 -1.54
CA LEU A 141 15.69 -5.23 -2.30
C LEU A 141 15.27 -5.09 -3.77
N PHE A 142 14.36 -5.94 -4.26
CA PHE A 142 13.89 -5.94 -5.65
C PHE A 142 13.34 -4.59 -6.11
N GLY A 143 12.69 -3.82 -5.24
CA GLY A 143 12.17 -2.48 -5.56
C GLY A 143 13.23 -1.39 -5.73
N LEU A 144 14.49 -1.66 -5.38
CA LEU A 144 15.62 -0.76 -5.61
C LEU A 144 16.24 -0.93 -7.00
N SER A 145 15.90 -2.01 -7.71
CA SER A 145 16.48 -2.37 -8.99
C SER A 145 15.41 -2.37 -10.07
N PRO A 146 15.57 -1.60 -11.17
CA PRO A 146 14.61 -1.61 -12.27
C PRO A 146 14.47 -3.00 -12.90
N ASN A 147 15.53 -3.82 -12.82
CA ASN A 147 15.51 -5.18 -13.34
C ASN A 147 14.58 -6.08 -12.53
N PHE A 148 14.61 -6.02 -11.19
CA PHE A 148 13.85 -6.94 -10.33
C PHE A 148 12.50 -6.40 -9.87
N ALA A 149 12.25 -5.09 -10.03
CA ALA A 149 11.05 -4.39 -9.61
C ALA A 149 9.71 -4.94 -10.17
N TYR A 150 9.76 -5.85 -11.14
CA TYR A 150 8.58 -6.40 -11.81
C TYR A 150 8.76 -7.85 -12.29
N ARG A 151 9.61 -8.64 -11.59
CA ARG A 151 9.99 -10.02 -11.97
C ARG A 151 9.34 -11.13 -11.14
N THR A 152 8.08 -10.95 -10.78
CA THR A 152 7.22 -12.04 -10.32
C THR A 152 5.79 -11.86 -10.86
N PRO A 153 4.99 -12.93 -10.88
CA PRO A 153 3.55 -12.84 -11.18
C PRO A 153 2.74 -12.03 -10.15
N LEU A 154 3.32 -11.72 -8.99
CA LEU A 154 2.65 -10.97 -7.93
C LEU A 154 2.55 -9.48 -8.28
N PRO A 155 1.61 -8.75 -7.64
CA PRO A 155 1.62 -7.29 -7.62
C PRO A 155 2.58 -6.77 -6.54
N ASP A 156 3.79 -7.30 -6.45
CA ASP A 156 4.69 -7.12 -5.31
C ASP A 156 5.57 -5.86 -5.37
N TRP A 157 5.64 -5.17 -6.51
CA TRP A 157 6.43 -3.94 -6.69
C TRP A 157 6.18 -2.88 -5.59
N SER A 158 4.94 -2.78 -5.10
CA SER A 158 4.55 -1.84 -4.04
C SER A 158 5.00 -2.30 -2.65
N LEU A 159 5.24 -3.60 -2.43
CA LEU A 159 5.77 -4.13 -1.17
C LEU A 159 7.25 -3.77 -1.01
N GLY A 160 8.03 -3.82 -2.10
CA GLY A 160 9.41 -3.33 -2.11
C GLY A 160 9.48 -1.83 -1.79
N LEU A 161 8.53 -1.05 -2.29
CA LEU A 161 8.37 0.37 -1.95
C LEU A 161 7.96 0.58 -0.48
N GLU A 162 7.02 -0.21 0.03
CA GLU A 162 6.56 -0.16 1.43
C GLU A 162 7.72 -0.44 2.41
N MET A 163 8.61 -1.38 2.10
CA MET A 163 9.82 -1.63 2.90
C MET A 163 10.79 -0.44 2.88
N GLN A 164 10.91 0.28 1.76
CA GLN A 164 11.69 1.52 1.69
C GLN A 164 11.06 2.61 2.56
N PHE A 165 9.73 2.78 2.55
CA PHE A 165 9.06 3.68 3.48
C PHE A 165 9.35 3.32 4.93
N TYR A 166 9.33 2.03 5.28
CA TYR A 166 9.67 1.58 6.63
C TYR A 166 11.12 1.90 7.01
N ALA A 167 12.05 1.71 6.09
CA ALA A 167 13.47 2.00 6.32
C ALA A 167 13.71 3.49 6.62
N VAL A 168 13.10 4.39 5.84
CA VAL A 168 13.34 5.85 5.98
C VAL A 168 12.48 6.53 7.05
N PHE A 169 11.35 5.93 7.43
CA PHE A 169 10.39 6.55 8.34
C PHE A 169 10.97 7.04 9.68
N PRO A 170 11.89 6.33 10.36
CA PRO A 170 12.55 6.89 11.55
C PRO A 170 13.22 8.23 11.32
N ALA A 171 14.01 8.34 10.23
CA ALA A 171 14.69 9.58 9.88
C ALA A 171 13.68 10.69 9.54
N LEU A 172 12.58 10.35 8.86
CA LEU A 172 11.50 11.30 8.58
C LEU A 172 10.88 11.86 9.86
N MET A 173 10.63 11.02 10.87
CA MET A 173 10.06 11.48 12.15
C MET A 173 11.03 12.35 12.96
N LEU A 174 12.34 12.05 12.90
CA LEU A 174 13.35 12.94 13.49
C LEU A 174 13.40 14.30 12.78
N ALA A 175 13.31 14.32 11.45
CA ALA A 175 13.24 15.57 10.68
C ALA A 175 11.99 16.37 11.05
N VAL A 176 10.81 15.72 11.12
CA VAL A 176 9.55 16.35 11.55
C VAL A 176 9.67 16.96 12.93
N ARG A 177 10.33 16.28 13.87
CA ARG A 177 10.55 16.83 15.22
C ARG A 177 11.46 18.06 15.19
N ARG A 178 12.46 18.10 14.31
CA ARG A 178 13.46 19.18 14.24
C ARG A 178 12.99 20.40 13.45
N PHE A 179 12.23 20.21 12.38
CA PHE A 179 11.86 21.24 11.41
C PHE A 179 10.34 21.47 11.30
N GLY A 180 9.53 20.62 11.91
CA GLY A 180 8.07 20.62 11.77
C GLY A 180 7.58 19.86 10.53
N TRP A 181 6.27 19.57 10.49
CA TRP A 181 5.63 18.76 9.46
C TRP A 181 5.82 19.31 8.05
N LEU A 182 5.54 20.61 7.86
CA LEU A 182 5.52 21.24 6.54
C LEU A 182 6.91 21.32 5.91
N TRP A 183 7.90 21.85 6.65
CA TRP A 183 9.27 21.95 6.17
C TRP A 183 9.90 20.58 5.90
N SER A 184 9.64 19.60 6.76
CA SER A 184 10.13 18.24 6.53
C SER A 184 9.53 17.64 5.27
N ALA A 185 8.23 17.82 5.03
CA ALA A 185 7.58 17.35 3.81
C ALA A 185 8.14 18.05 2.55
N ILE A 186 8.36 19.37 2.60
CA ILE A 186 8.94 20.14 1.49
C ILE A 186 10.36 19.65 1.17
N VAL A 187 11.22 19.52 2.18
CA VAL A 187 12.61 19.07 1.98
C VAL A 187 12.64 17.64 1.44
N VAL A 188 11.84 16.73 2.01
CA VAL A 188 11.79 15.33 1.56
C VAL A 188 11.22 15.23 0.13
N ALA A 189 10.20 16.03 -0.19
CA ALA A 189 9.68 16.10 -1.55
C ALA A 189 10.71 16.66 -2.55
N ALA A 190 11.49 17.67 -2.16
CA ALA A 190 12.57 18.21 -2.99
C ALA A 190 13.69 17.19 -3.23
N LEU A 191 14.08 16.43 -2.20
CA LEU A 191 15.03 15.32 -2.35
C LEU A 191 14.47 14.19 -3.23
N GLY A 192 13.18 13.90 -3.11
CA GLY A 192 12.46 12.99 -4.01
C GLY A 192 12.50 13.47 -5.46
N ALA A 193 12.19 14.74 -5.70
CA ALA A 193 12.24 15.37 -7.02
C ALA A 193 13.65 15.27 -7.62
N LEU A 194 14.68 15.58 -6.82
CA LEU A 194 16.07 15.44 -7.23
C LEU A 194 16.40 13.99 -7.62
N GLY A 195 15.98 13.02 -6.80
CA GLY A 195 16.14 11.59 -7.12
C GLY A 195 15.49 11.21 -8.45
N VAL A 196 14.28 11.70 -8.73
CA VAL A 196 13.58 11.48 -10.02
C VAL A 196 14.35 12.10 -11.18
N VAL A 197 14.86 13.32 -11.03
CA VAL A 197 15.66 14.01 -12.06
C VAL A 197 16.95 13.25 -12.35
N VAL A 198 17.64 12.76 -11.31
CA VAL A 198 18.86 11.95 -11.45
C VAL A 198 18.59 10.63 -12.18
N LEU A 199 17.51 9.93 -11.84
CA LEU A 199 17.15 8.69 -12.54
C LEU A 199 16.90 8.94 -14.03
N LYS A 200 16.17 10.00 -14.36
CA LYS A 200 15.88 10.40 -15.74
C LYS A 200 17.15 10.79 -16.50
N SER A 201 18.05 11.57 -15.88
CA SER A 201 19.30 11.98 -16.52
C SER A 201 20.25 10.80 -16.77
N MET A 202 20.19 9.76 -15.93
CA MET A 202 20.93 8.50 -16.11
C MET A 202 20.24 7.53 -17.08
N GLY A 203 19.04 7.85 -17.60
CA GLY A 203 18.27 6.95 -18.47
C GLY A 203 17.71 5.72 -17.75
N VAL A 204 17.64 5.73 -16.41
CA VAL A 204 17.15 4.62 -15.60
C VAL A 204 15.63 4.67 -15.53
N HIS A 205 14.99 3.69 -16.15
CA HIS A 205 13.54 3.57 -16.19
C HIS A 205 13.08 2.37 -15.37
N PHE A 206 12.18 2.61 -14.42
CA PHE A 206 11.56 1.54 -13.65
C PHE A 206 10.27 1.09 -14.34
N PRO A 207 10.05 -0.23 -14.55
CA PRO A 207 8.80 -0.75 -15.15
C PRO A 207 7.58 -0.50 -14.26
N MET A 208 7.79 -0.40 -12.95
CA MET A 208 6.80 -0.01 -11.95
C MET A 208 7.43 0.96 -10.95
N PRO A 209 6.69 1.93 -10.40
CA PRO A 209 7.22 2.98 -9.53
C PRO A 209 7.53 2.47 -8.11
N SER A 210 8.44 1.50 -8.03
CA SER A 210 8.83 0.73 -6.84
C SER A 210 9.96 1.38 -6.05
N PHE A 211 10.66 2.36 -6.63
CA PHE A 211 11.73 3.08 -5.97
C PHE A 211 11.21 4.33 -5.26
N LEU A 212 11.67 4.55 -4.02
CA LEU A 212 11.17 5.55 -3.08
C LEU A 212 10.91 6.94 -3.70
N PRO A 213 11.84 7.56 -4.46
CA PRO A 213 11.63 8.90 -5.01
C PRO A 213 10.43 9.02 -5.96
N LEU A 214 10.00 7.92 -6.59
CA LEU A 214 8.90 7.91 -7.57
C LEU A 214 7.51 8.07 -6.93
N LYS A 215 7.37 7.77 -5.63
CA LYS A 215 6.10 7.79 -4.89
C LYS A 215 6.16 8.47 -3.52
N ILE A 216 7.29 9.05 -3.13
CA ILE A 216 7.44 9.74 -1.84
C ILE A 216 6.42 10.87 -1.65
N GLN A 217 6.06 11.59 -2.71
CA GLN A 217 5.06 12.65 -2.69
C GLN A 217 3.67 12.14 -2.26
N VAL A 218 3.27 10.95 -2.71
CA VAL A 218 1.97 10.33 -2.36
C VAL A 218 1.98 9.89 -0.90
N PHE A 219 3.10 9.33 -0.44
CA PHE A 219 3.28 8.94 0.96
C PHE A 219 3.24 10.15 1.90
N LEU A 220 3.88 11.26 1.50
CA LEU A 220 3.88 12.53 2.23
C LEU A 220 2.48 13.13 2.36
N CYS A 221 1.59 12.96 1.37
CA CYS A 221 0.18 13.39 1.50
C CYS A 221 -0.46 12.76 2.74
N GLY A 222 -0.37 11.44 2.88
CA GLY A 222 -0.87 10.73 4.06
C GLY A 222 -0.24 11.21 5.37
N MET A 223 1.08 11.39 5.37
CA MET A 223 1.81 11.91 6.53
C MET A 223 1.32 13.30 6.96
N LEU A 224 1.10 14.20 6.00
CA LEU A 224 0.63 15.56 6.27
C LEU A 224 -0.78 15.56 6.85
N LEU A 225 -1.67 14.72 6.33
CA LEU A 225 -3.03 14.56 6.86
C LEU A 225 -3.03 14.07 8.31
N ALA A 226 -2.19 13.08 8.64
CA ALA A 226 -2.04 12.60 10.01
C ALA A 226 -1.31 13.61 10.91
N GLY A 227 -0.37 14.38 10.37
CA GLY A 227 0.39 15.39 11.12
C GLY A 227 -0.47 16.46 11.76
N VAL A 228 -1.68 16.71 11.24
CA VAL A 228 -2.69 17.60 11.84
C VAL A 228 -3.22 17.05 13.17
N LEU A 229 -3.36 15.72 13.27
CA LEU A 229 -3.90 15.01 14.43
C LEU A 229 -2.88 14.97 15.56
N GLY A 230 -2.82 16.03 16.37
CA GLY A 230 -1.89 16.14 17.50
C GLY A 230 -1.22 17.50 17.64
N GLN A 231 -1.53 18.44 16.73
CA GLN A 231 -1.12 19.83 16.88
C GLN A 231 -2.04 20.56 17.88
N SER A 232 -1.46 21.33 18.81
CA SER A 232 -2.24 22.17 19.73
C SER A 232 -3.04 23.26 19.02
N GLN A 233 -2.49 23.79 17.92
CA GLN A 233 -3.15 24.76 17.03
C GLN A 233 -3.11 24.22 15.60
N PRO A 234 -4.05 23.34 15.22
CA PRO A 234 -4.00 22.65 13.94
C PRO A 234 -4.23 23.62 12.78
N ARG A 235 -3.43 23.47 11.72
CA ARG A 235 -3.57 24.23 10.45
C ARG A 235 -4.01 23.30 9.32
N PRO A 236 -5.24 22.74 9.36
CA PRO A 236 -5.65 21.66 8.47
C PRO A 236 -5.61 22.07 6.99
N LEU A 237 -6.06 23.29 6.67
CA LEU A 237 -6.08 23.79 5.28
C LEU A 237 -4.68 23.95 4.67
N LEU A 238 -3.68 24.32 5.48
CA LEU A 238 -2.30 24.43 4.99
C LEU A 238 -1.69 23.06 4.71
N HIS A 239 -1.99 22.06 5.54
CA HIS A 239 -1.56 20.67 5.31
C HIS A 239 -2.26 20.09 4.09
N LEU A 240 -3.55 20.38 3.90
CA LEU A 240 -4.30 20.00 2.70
C LEU A 240 -3.72 20.66 1.46
N ALA A 241 -3.49 21.98 1.48
CA ALA A 241 -2.92 22.70 0.34
C ALA A 241 -1.57 22.12 -0.09
N LEU A 242 -0.68 21.82 0.88
CA LEU A 242 0.59 21.17 0.59
C LEU A 242 0.41 19.73 0.08
N ALA A 243 -0.50 18.94 0.66
CA ALA A 243 -0.79 17.58 0.21
C ALA A 243 -1.33 17.55 -1.24
N MET A 244 -2.22 18.48 -1.60
CA MET A 244 -2.72 18.66 -2.97
C MET A 244 -1.59 19.09 -3.90
N ALA A 245 -0.75 20.06 -3.48
CA ALA A 245 0.41 20.47 -4.28
C ALA A 245 1.41 19.33 -4.53
N LEU A 246 1.64 18.46 -3.54
CA LEU A 246 2.49 17.27 -3.69
C LEU A 246 1.83 16.20 -4.57
N ALA A 247 0.52 15.99 -4.41
CA ALA A 247 -0.27 15.11 -5.24
C ALA A 247 -0.41 15.61 -6.69
N ALA A 248 -0.17 16.89 -6.98
CA ALA A 248 -0.09 17.35 -8.35
C ALA A 248 1.17 16.85 -9.09
N ILE A 249 2.23 16.46 -8.37
CA ILE A 249 3.54 16.17 -8.96
C ILE A 249 3.59 14.74 -9.53
N PRO A 250 3.96 14.55 -10.82
CA PRO A 250 3.99 13.24 -11.46
C PRO A 250 5.39 12.57 -11.38
N PHE A 251 5.89 12.28 -10.17
CA PHE A 251 7.24 11.69 -10.03
C PHE A 251 7.40 10.30 -10.67
N GLY A 252 6.36 9.48 -10.69
CA GLY A 252 6.44 8.09 -11.18
C GLY A 252 5.30 7.64 -12.08
N ASP A 253 4.35 8.53 -12.41
CA ASP A 253 3.18 8.22 -13.23
C ASP A 253 3.21 9.02 -14.53
N GLY A 254 2.58 8.47 -15.58
CA GLY A 254 2.37 9.20 -16.82
C GLY A 254 1.53 10.46 -16.62
N HIS A 255 1.78 11.47 -17.45
CA HIS A 255 1.01 12.72 -17.44
C HIS A 255 -0.40 12.47 -18.00
N GLY A 256 -1.43 12.62 -17.18
CA GLY A 256 -2.82 12.46 -17.62
C GLY A 256 -3.78 13.26 -16.73
N LEU A 257 -4.62 14.08 -17.35
CA LEU A 257 -5.58 14.93 -16.64
C LEU A 257 -6.51 14.12 -15.75
N SER A 258 -7.01 12.98 -16.23
CA SER A 258 -7.90 12.10 -15.44
C SER A 258 -7.21 11.56 -14.19
N LYS A 259 -5.99 11.04 -14.32
CA LYS A 259 -5.20 10.53 -13.18
C LYS A 259 -4.92 11.64 -12.16
N PHE A 260 -4.54 12.82 -12.64
CA PHE A 260 -4.36 14.00 -11.80
C PHE A 260 -5.63 14.33 -11.02
N LEU A 261 -6.78 14.51 -11.71
CA LEU A 261 -8.05 14.86 -11.07
C LEU A 261 -8.50 13.81 -10.05
N ILE A 262 -8.35 12.52 -10.36
CA ILE A 262 -8.72 11.44 -9.43
C ILE A 262 -7.81 11.45 -8.21
N ARG A 263 -6.49 11.65 -8.39
CA ARG A 263 -5.55 11.70 -7.26
C ARG A 263 -5.81 12.90 -6.35
N GLU A 264 -6.12 14.07 -6.90
CA GLU A 264 -6.56 15.24 -6.13
C GLU A 264 -7.86 14.94 -5.37
N ALA A 265 -8.83 14.29 -6.02
CA ALA A 265 -10.08 13.88 -5.38
C ALA A 265 -9.85 12.86 -4.25
N LEU A 266 -8.88 11.94 -4.40
CA LEU A 266 -8.48 11.00 -3.36
C LEU A 266 -7.91 11.72 -2.14
N VAL A 267 -7.00 12.68 -2.34
CA VAL A 267 -6.43 13.48 -1.23
C VAL A 267 -7.52 14.26 -0.50
N LEU A 268 -8.39 14.95 -1.25
CA LEU A 268 -9.49 15.72 -0.68
C LEU A 268 -10.50 14.84 0.07
N GLY A 269 -10.88 13.71 -0.52
CA GLY A 269 -11.79 12.74 0.10
C GLY A 269 -11.19 12.12 1.35
N PHE A 270 -9.89 11.76 1.32
CA PHE A 270 -9.20 11.21 2.48
C PHE A 270 -9.09 12.25 3.60
N PHE A 271 -8.74 13.50 3.29
CA PHE A 271 -8.76 14.62 4.22
C PHE A 271 -10.13 14.78 4.89
N ALA A 272 -11.21 14.81 4.08
CA ALA A 272 -12.56 14.95 4.60
C ALA A 272 -12.92 13.81 5.56
N LEU A 273 -12.60 12.56 5.18
CA LEU A 273 -12.94 11.38 5.98
C LEU A 273 -12.17 11.27 7.29
N VAL A 274 -10.89 11.68 7.35
CA VAL A 274 -10.09 11.58 8.59
C VAL A 274 -10.23 12.81 9.48
N LEU A 275 -10.50 13.98 8.91
CA LEU A 275 -10.69 15.24 9.63
C LEU A 275 -12.15 15.69 9.66
N TYR A 276 -13.11 14.77 9.55
CA TYR A 276 -14.55 15.09 9.51
C TYR A 276 -15.02 15.95 10.69
N ARG A 277 -14.38 15.79 11.86
CA ARG A 277 -14.68 16.57 13.08
C ARG A 277 -14.28 18.05 12.96
N MET A 278 -13.41 18.38 12.03
CA MET A 278 -12.93 19.74 11.76
C MET A 278 -13.71 20.40 10.61
N LEU A 279 -14.61 19.67 9.93
CA LEU A 279 -15.42 20.22 8.84
C LEU A 279 -16.65 20.96 9.39
N PRO A 280 -17.00 22.13 8.82
CA PRO A 280 -18.14 22.91 9.28
C PRO A 280 -19.50 22.28 8.88
N GLY A 281 -20.51 22.49 9.74
CA GLY A 281 -21.92 22.30 9.42
C GLY A 281 -22.30 20.90 8.91
N THR A 282 -23.14 20.86 7.88
CA THR A 282 -23.69 19.64 7.29
C THR A 282 -22.61 18.75 6.66
N ALA A 283 -21.53 19.33 6.15
CA ALA A 283 -20.42 18.60 5.56
C ALA A 283 -19.76 17.65 6.59
N GLY A 284 -19.55 18.11 7.83
CA GLY A 284 -19.02 17.27 8.91
C GLY A 284 -19.97 16.13 9.29
N VAL A 285 -21.27 16.39 9.34
CA VAL A 285 -22.30 15.37 9.68
C VAL A 285 -22.39 14.28 8.61
N VAL A 286 -22.46 14.66 7.34
CA VAL A 286 -22.51 13.72 6.21
C VAL A 286 -21.23 12.88 6.17
N THR A 287 -20.08 13.53 6.26
CA THR A 287 -18.79 12.84 6.20
C THR A 287 -18.58 11.91 7.38
N ARG A 288 -19.06 12.26 8.58
CA ARG A 288 -19.07 11.35 9.73
C ARG A 288 -19.88 10.09 9.46
N LYS A 289 -21.09 10.21 8.88
CA LYS A 289 -21.92 9.03 8.56
C LYS A 289 -21.19 8.10 7.59
N VAL A 290 -20.54 8.67 6.57
CA VAL A 290 -19.73 7.90 5.61
C VAL A 290 -18.54 7.24 6.32
N ALA A 291 -17.82 7.98 7.16
CA ALA A 291 -16.67 7.45 7.89
C ALA A 291 -17.04 6.29 8.83
N VAL A 292 -18.15 6.40 9.56
CA VAL A 292 -18.69 5.35 10.43
C VAL A 292 -19.12 4.14 9.61
N ALA A 293 -19.82 4.34 8.49
CA ALA A 293 -20.25 3.25 7.62
C ALA A 293 -19.05 2.48 7.04
N LEU A 294 -18.00 3.18 6.61
CA LEU A 294 -16.75 2.58 6.15
C LEU A 294 -15.98 1.84 7.25
N GLY A 295 -16.20 2.20 8.52
CA GLY A 295 -15.61 1.51 9.66
C GLY A 295 -16.37 0.28 10.15
N GLY A 296 -17.55 0.02 9.62
CA GLY A 296 -18.46 -1.02 10.10
C GLY A 296 -18.60 -2.23 9.18
N GLY A 297 -19.16 -3.31 9.74
CA GLY A 297 -19.66 -4.46 8.99
C GLY A 297 -18.66 -5.08 8.02
N ILE A 298 -19.09 -5.26 6.77
CA ILE A 298 -18.30 -5.92 5.72
C ILE A 298 -17.02 -5.13 5.36
N PHE A 299 -17.05 -3.80 5.43
CA PHE A 299 -15.88 -2.97 5.09
C PHE A 299 -14.76 -3.13 6.10
N HIS A 300 -15.09 -3.34 7.38
CA HIS A 300 -14.09 -3.66 8.39
C HIS A 300 -13.41 -5.00 8.08
N VAL A 301 -14.19 -6.05 7.81
CA VAL A 301 -13.66 -7.38 7.49
C VAL A 301 -12.80 -7.34 6.22
N LEU A 302 -13.29 -6.74 5.14
CA LEU A 302 -12.52 -6.59 3.90
C LEU A 302 -11.27 -5.70 4.08
N GLY A 303 -11.33 -4.74 5.01
CA GLY A 303 -10.20 -3.91 5.39
C GLY A 303 -9.09 -4.71 6.09
N GLU A 304 -9.45 -5.64 6.97
CA GLU A 304 -8.50 -6.58 7.58
C GLU A 304 -7.88 -7.53 6.54
N LEU A 305 -8.70 -8.00 5.60
CA LEU A 305 -8.26 -8.90 4.51
C LEU A 305 -7.55 -8.17 3.35
N SER A 306 -7.50 -6.84 3.35
CA SER A 306 -7.05 -6.03 2.21
C SER A 306 -5.65 -6.39 1.70
N TYR A 307 -4.72 -6.74 2.59
CA TYR A 307 -3.37 -7.15 2.22
C TYR A 307 -3.36 -8.50 1.48
N SER A 308 -4.06 -9.50 2.01
CA SER A 308 -4.26 -10.79 1.32
C SER A 308 -4.96 -10.61 -0.02
N ILE A 309 -6.05 -9.83 -0.08
CA ILE A 309 -6.78 -9.57 -1.33
C ILE A 309 -5.83 -8.97 -2.36
N TYR A 310 -5.08 -7.94 -1.97
CA TYR A 310 -4.10 -7.30 -2.83
C TYR A 310 -3.03 -8.26 -3.32
N LEU A 311 -2.52 -9.17 -2.49
CA LEU A 311 -1.40 -10.02 -2.90
C LEU A 311 -1.85 -11.22 -3.75
N ILE A 312 -3.00 -11.81 -3.43
CA ILE A 312 -3.49 -13.06 -4.04
C ILE A 312 -4.17 -12.81 -5.40
N HIS A 313 -4.79 -11.64 -5.59
CA HIS A 313 -5.75 -11.47 -6.70
C HIS A 313 -5.18 -11.81 -8.08
N LEU A 314 -3.94 -11.45 -8.41
CA LEU A 314 -3.36 -11.73 -9.74
C LEU A 314 -3.10 -13.22 -10.00
N LEU A 315 -2.80 -14.01 -8.97
CA LEU A 315 -2.59 -15.46 -9.10
C LEU A 315 -3.90 -16.20 -9.39
N VAL A 316 -5.03 -15.66 -8.92
CA VAL A 316 -6.37 -16.22 -9.20
C VAL A 316 -6.94 -15.65 -10.49
N LEU A 317 -6.85 -14.33 -10.66
CA LEU A 317 -7.49 -13.60 -11.73
C LEU A 317 -6.96 -13.99 -13.11
N GLN A 318 -5.64 -14.11 -13.29
CA GLN A 318 -5.05 -14.40 -14.61
C GLN A 318 -5.53 -15.76 -15.16
N PRO A 319 -5.45 -16.88 -14.42
CA PRO A 319 -6.03 -18.15 -14.86
C PRO A 319 -7.53 -18.11 -15.15
N VAL A 320 -8.32 -17.46 -14.28
CA VAL A 320 -9.78 -17.38 -14.45
C VAL A 320 -10.15 -16.54 -15.68
N ALA A 321 -9.50 -15.39 -15.87
CA ALA A 321 -9.73 -14.55 -17.03
C ALA A 321 -9.33 -15.25 -18.33
N ALA A 322 -8.18 -15.95 -18.34
CA ALA A 322 -7.75 -16.76 -19.48
C ALA A 322 -8.76 -17.86 -19.81
N PHE A 323 -9.23 -18.61 -18.80
CA PHE A 323 -10.25 -19.64 -19.00
C PHE A 323 -11.54 -19.08 -19.63
N VAL A 324 -12.07 -17.98 -19.09
CA VAL A 324 -13.30 -17.35 -19.62
C VAL A 324 -13.09 -16.87 -21.06
N ILE A 325 -11.93 -16.25 -21.36
CA ILE A 325 -11.60 -15.76 -22.68
C ILE A 325 -11.41 -16.90 -23.68
N THR A 326 -10.62 -17.92 -23.36
CA THR A 326 -10.35 -19.04 -24.27
C THR A 326 -11.61 -19.85 -24.56
N ARG A 327 -12.52 -20.00 -23.59
CA ARG A 327 -13.72 -20.83 -23.77
C ARG A 327 -14.92 -20.07 -24.34
N TYR A 328 -15.08 -18.80 -23.99
CA TYR A 328 -16.28 -18.01 -24.26
C TYR A 328 -15.99 -16.62 -24.84
N GLY A 329 -14.74 -16.25 -25.08
CA GLY A 329 -14.31 -14.90 -25.42
C GLY A 329 -15.01 -14.30 -26.64
N ASP A 330 -15.09 -15.06 -27.73
CA ASP A 330 -15.71 -14.63 -29.00
C ASP A 330 -17.24 -14.52 -28.91
N GLY A 331 -17.85 -15.26 -27.98
CA GLY A 331 -19.30 -15.29 -27.78
C GLY A 331 -19.83 -14.26 -26.77
N LEU A 332 -18.95 -13.66 -25.96
CA LEU A 332 -19.33 -12.73 -24.88
C LEU A 332 -18.76 -11.34 -25.15
N GLY A 333 -19.59 -10.30 -25.06
CA GLY A 333 -19.13 -8.92 -25.05
C GLY A 333 -18.25 -8.60 -23.82
N ALA A 334 -17.40 -7.56 -23.92
CA ALA A 334 -16.47 -7.18 -22.86
C ALA A 334 -17.12 -6.97 -21.47
N PRO A 335 -18.31 -6.32 -21.34
CA PRO A 335 -18.98 -6.19 -20.04
C PRO A 335 -19.39 -7.53 -19.42
N LEU A 336 -19.84 -8.48 -20.24
CA LEU A 336 -20.29 -9.80 -19.76
C LEU A 336 -19.10 -10.69 -19.39
N ARG A 337 -17.99 -10.62 -20.13
CA ARG A 337 -16.72 -11.24 -19.73
C ARG A 337 -16.24 -10.71 -18.39
N PHE A 338 -16.24 -9.37 -18.22
CA PHE A 338 -15.91 -8.73 -16.95
C PHE A 338 -16.80 -9.23 -15.81
N ALA A 339 -18.12 -9.19 -15.98
CA ALA A 339 -19.07 -9.61 -14.95
C ALA A 339 -18.86 -11.07 -14.54
N THR A 340 -18.63 -11.96 -15.53
CA THR A 340 -18.37 -13.39 -15.31
C THR A 340 -17.07 -13.60 -14.53
N VAL A 341 -15.98 -12.96 -14.96
CA VAL A 341 -14.68 -13.05 -14.26
C VAL A 341 -14.80 -12.49 -12.84
N LEU A 342 -15.41 -11.33 -12.66
CA LEU A 342 -15.57 -10.73 -11.33
C LEU A 342 -16.42 -11.60 -10.40
N ALA A 343 -17.51 -12.20 -10.90
CA ALA A 343 -18.37 -13.09 -10.13
C ALA A 343 -17.66 -14.34 -9.61
N ILE A 344 -16.62 -14.81 -10.33
CA ILE A 344 -15.79 -15.96 -9.90
C ILE A 344 -14.63 -15.49 -9.02
N VAL A 345 -13.88 -14.48 -9.46
CA VAL A 345 -12.64 -14.04 -8.80
C VAL A 345 -12.90 -13.43 -7.43
N LEU A 346 -13.92 -12.58 -7.30
CA LEU A 346 -14.20 -11.89 -6.03
C LEU A 346 -14.43 -12.86 -4.86
N PRO A 347 -15.37 -13.85 -4.93
CA PRO A 347 -15.57 -14.78 -3.83
C PRO A 347 -14.36 -15.68 -3.59
N VAL A 348 -13.67 -16.14 -4.64
CA VAL A 348 -12.48 -17.01 -4.49
C VAL A 348 -11.33 -16.25 -3.80
N VAL A 349 -11.04 -15.02 -4.24
CA VAL A 349 -10.00 -14.19 -3.62
C VAL A 349 -10.37 -13.85 -2.18
N CYS A 350 -11.62 -13.48 -1.89
CA CYS A 350 -12.06 -13.20 -0.52
C CYS A 350 -11.94 -14.44 0.39
N LEU A 351 -12.33 -15.62 -0.10
CA LEU A 351 -12.22 -16.88 0.65
C LEU A 351 -10.75 -17.23 0.94
N LEU A 352 -9.90 -17.22 -0.09
CA LEU A 352 -8.47 -17.48 0.07
C LEU A 352 -7.83 -16.46 1.00
N SER A 353 -8.20 -15.18 0.87
CA SER A 353 -7.71 -14.12 1.74
C SER A 353 -8.10 -14.33 3.20
N PHE A 354 -9.32 -14.78 3.46
CA PHE A 354 -9.75 -15.13 4.81
C PHE A 354 -8.92 -16.29 5.40
N VAL A 355 -8.68 -17.33 4.59
CA VAL A 355 -7.87 -18.49 5.00
C VAL A 355 -6.43 -18.07 5.29
N THR A 356 -5.77 -17.37 4.37
CA THR A 356 -4.38 -16.92 4.53
C THR A 356 -4.21 -15.90 5.65
N TYR A 357 -5.18 -15.00 5.84
CA TYR A 357 -5.20 -14.08 6.96
C TYR A 357 -5.16 -14.84 8.29
N ARG A 358 -6.04 -15.85 8.45
CA ARG A 358 -6.15 -16.62 9.69
C ARG A 358 -4.95 -17.53 9.93
N LEU A 359 -4.43 -18.19 8.89
CA LEU A 359 -3.41 -19.22 9.02
C LEU A 359 -1.97 -18.72 8.89
N ILE A 360 -1.75 -17.57 8.24
CA ILE A 360 -0.40 -17.09 7.93
C ILE A 360 -0.17 -15.69 8.48
N GLU A 361 -1.03 -14.71 8.15
CA GLU A 361 -0.81 -13.33 8.57
C GLU A 361 -0.92 -13.16 10.08
N MET A 362 -2.02 -13.61 10.68
CA MET A 362 -2.22 -13.46 12.13
C MET A 362 -1.12 -14.19 12.93
N PRO A 363 -0.77 -15.46 12.65
CA PRO A 363 0.34 -16.12 13.34
C PRO A 363 1.68 -15.43 13.11
N GLY A 364 1.95 -14.94 11.89
CA GLY A 364 3.15 -14.16 11.58
C GLY A 364 3.26 -12.89 12.43
N GLN A 365 2.17 -12.13 12.55
CA GLN A 365 2.12 -10.95 13.41
C GLN A 365 2.25 -11.31 14.91
N GLN A 366 1.71 -12.45 15.34
CA GLN A 366 1.89 -12.96 16.70
C GLN A 366 3.35 -13.31 16.98
N LEU A 367 4.03 -13.98 16.04
CA LEU A 367 5.45 -14.29 16.13
C LEU A 367 6.29 -13.02 16.27
N GLY A 368 6.00 -11.98 15.48
CA GLY A 368 6.65 -10.68 15.63
C GLY A 368 6.48 -10.06 17.02
N ARG A 369 5.29 -10.21 17.63
CA ARG A 369 5.06 -9.76 19.03
C ARG A 369 5.87 -10.58 20.04
N LEU A 370 6.03 -11.88 19.82
CA LEU A 370 6.85 -12.75 20.68
C LEU A 370 8.34 -12.38 20.59
N VAL A 371 8.86 -12.19 19.38
CA VAL A 371 10.25 -11.74 19.14
C VAL A 371 10.53 -10.44 19.92
N LEU A 372 9.60 -9.48 19.89
CA LEU A 372 9.74 -8.22 20.62
C LEU A 372 9.67 -8.33 22.13
N ARG A 373 8.89 -9.29 22.66
CA ARG A 373 8.90 -9.59 24.11
C ARG A 373 10.23 -10.19 24.55
N GLY A 374 10.87 -11.00 23.70
CA GLY A 374 12.20 -11.56 23.94
C GLY A 374 13.27 -10.48 24.12
N PHE A 375 13.25 -9.43 23.27
CA PHE A 375 14.15 -8.27 23.42
C PHE A 375 13.95 -7.50 24.73
N ALA A 376 12.72 -7.45 25.25
CA ALA A 376 12.43 -6.77 26.52
C ALA A 376 12.90 -7.55 27.75
N ARG A 377 12.85 -8.90 27.71
CA ARG A 377 13.28 -9.77 28.82
C ARG A 377 14.81 -9.88 28.96
N LYS A 378 15.58 -9.63 27.91
CA LYS A 378 17.05 -9.72 27.93
C LYS A 378 17.77 -8.51 28.55
N LYS A 379 17.07 -7.47 29.00
CA LYS A 379 17.69 -6.43 29.84
C LYS A 379 17.76 -6.94 31.28
N PRO A 380 18.95 -7.14 31.87
CA PRO A 380 19.05 -7.26 33.32
C PRO A 380 18.48 -5.97 33.91
N ALA A 381 17.67 -6.09 34.96
CA ALA A 381 17.49 -4.95 35.86
C ALA A 381 18.91 -4.55 36.30
N LEU A 382 19.32 -3.32 35.97
CA LEU A 382 20.48 -2.73 36.64
C LEU A 382 20.19 -2.90 38.14
N GLY A 383 20.99 -3.73 38.81
CA GLY A 383 20.89 -3.92 40.24
C GLY A 383 20.99 -2.56 40.93
N PRO A 384 20.38 -2.39 42.11
CA PRO A 384 20.52 -1.15 42.85
C PRO A 384 22.01 -0.82 42.97
N SER A 385 22.38 0.39 42.54
CA SER A 385 23.69 0.95 42.88
C SER A 385 23.87 0.80 44.38
N PRO A 386 24.94 0.15 44.87
CA PRO A 386 25.30 0.29 46.26
C PRO A 386 25.49 1.77 46.53
N ALA A 387 24.86 2.25 47.59
CA ALA A 387 25.13 3.55 48.14
C ALA A 387 26.59 3.58 48.59
N GLU A 388 27.32 4.61 48.16
CA GLU A 388 28.39 5.26 48.93
C GLU A 388 28.26 6.78 48.75
#